data_AF-A0A1E5IMN3-F1
#
_entry.id   AF-A0A1E5IMN3-F1
#
_cell.length_a   1.000
_cell.length_b   1.000
_cell.length_c   1.000
_cell.angle_alpha   90.00
_cell.angle_beta   90.00
_cell.angle_gamma   90.00
#
_symmetry.space_group_name_H-M   'P 1'
#
loop_
_entity.id
_entity.type
_entity.pdbx_description
1 polymer ?
#
loop_
_entity_poly.entity_id
_entity_poly.type
_entity_poly.pdbx_seq_one_letter_code
_entity_poly.pdbx_strand_id
1 'polypeptide(L)'
;MSEINLTQKEAERLIALPKKQLGLKAGQMINMPLPGDSIDILVESIETKEKFIIDFSRKSIKLQKTTKQLRSREVIVLLRLDINAAPHKNPDNRELGNSHLHVYKVGFSDKYAIDIPMDKFSNINNLEQTFIAQEEVFYWR
;
A
#
# COMPACT_ATOMS: atom_id res chain seq x y z
N MET A 1 -16.42 0.82 20.69
CA MET A 1 -15.32 0.50 19.76
C MET A 1 -14.30 1.59 19.93
N SER A 2 -13.08 1.29 20.35
CA SER A 2 -12.04 2.31 20.46
C SER A 2 -11.66 2.73 19.04
N GLU A 3 -12.20 3.84 18.58
CA GLU A 3 -11.73 4.49 17.37
C GLU A 3 -10.23 4.70 17.55
N ILE A 4 -9.42 4.03 16.73
CA ILE A 4 -8.03 4.44 16.57
C ILE A 4 -8.09 5.73 15.78
N ASN A 5 -8.24 6.85 16.49
CA ASN A 5 -8.28 8.19 15.92
C ASN A 5 -6.85 8.60 15.53
N LEU A 6 -6.38 8.07 14.40
CA LEU A 6 -5.14 8.51 13.78
C LEU A 6 -5.36 9.91 13.20
N THR A 7 -4.60 10.89 13.70
CA THR A 7 -4.67 12.25 13.15
C THR A 7 -4.03 12.30 11.77
N GLN A 8 -4.40 13.31 10.97
CA GLN A 8 -3.84 13.49 9.63
C GLN A 8 -2.31 13.63 9.68
N LYS A 9 -1.82 14.41 10.65
CA LYS A 9 -0.39 14.63 10.88
C LYS A 9 0.35 13.33 11.26
N GLU A 10 -0.28 12.48 12.06
CA GLU A 10 0.30 11.16 12.39
C GLU A 10 0.33 10.25 11.18
N ALA A 11 -0.75 10.20 10.39
CA ALA A 11 -0.76 9.41 9.16
C ALA A 11 0.34 9.83 8.18
N GLU A 12 0.51 11.14 7.97
CA GLU A 12 1.59 11.70 7.15
C GLU A 12 2.97 11.35 7.70
N ARG A 13 3.16 11.43 9.02
CA ARG A 13 4.39 10.99 9.69
C ARG A 13 4.67 9.51 9.40
N LEU A 14 3.67 8.65 9.60
CA LEU A 14 3.80 7.20 9.40
C LEU A 14 4.13 6.85 7.95
N ILE A 15 3.50 7.54 7.00
CA ILE A 15 3.79 7.38 5.56
C ILE A 15 5.24 7.77 5.27
N ALA A 16 5.69 8.92 5.79
CA ALA A 16 7.02 9.46 5.55
C ALA A 16 8.16 8.70 6.24
N LEU A 17 7.87 7.89 7.27
CA LEU A 17 8.91 7.15 7.99
C LEU A 17 9.72 6.26 7.04
N PRO A 18 11.05 6.33 7.09
CA PRO A 18 11.91 5.42 6.34
C PRO A 18 11.70 4.01 6.89
N LYS A 19 11.43 3.07 5.99
CA LYS A 19 11.16 1.66 6.32
C LYS A 19 12.29 0.78 5.80
N LYS A 20 12.47 -0.37 6.44
CA LYS A 20 13.30 -1.48 5.97
C LYS A 20 12.48 -2.76 6.01
N GLN A 21 12.76 -3.68 5.10
CA GLN A 21 12.10 -4.98 5.13
C GLN A 21 12.65 -5.87 6.23
N LEU A 22 11.79 -6.67 6.86
CA LEU A 22 12.20 -7.69 7.82
C LEU A 22 12.26 -9.08 7.15
N GLY A 23 13.29 -9.85 7.50
CA GLY A 23 13.35 -11.29 7.19
C GLY A 23 13.93 -11.68 5.82
N LEU A 24 14.37 -10.73 4.98
CA LEU A 24 15.18 -11.05 3.81
C LEU A 24 16.67 -11.10 4.14
N LYS A 25 17.38 -12.07 3.54
CA LYS A 25 18.84 -12.07 3.53
C LYS A 25 19.35 -11.07 2.48
N ALA A 26 20.56 -10.54 2.68
CA ALA A 26 21.23 -9.71 1.68
C ALA A 26 21.27 -10.42 0.32
N GLY A 27 20.79 -9.75 -0.74
CA GLY A 27 20.69 -10.30 -2.10
C GLY A 27 19.47 -11.19 -2.38
N GLN A 28 18.58 -11.39 -1.40
CA GLN A 28 17.35 -12.14 -1.62
C GLN A 28 16.29 -11.26 -2.29
N MET A 29 15.80 -11.68 -3.46
CA MET A 29 14.72 -10.99 -4.18
C MET A 29 13.35 -11.49 -3.71
N ILE A 30 12.37 -10.59 -3.67
CA ILE A 30 10.96 -10.97 -3.48
C ILE A 30 10.38 -11.27 -4.85
N ASN A 31 9.80 -12.47 -4.99
CA ASN A 31 9.01 -12.77 -6.19
C ASN A 31 7.68 -12.03 -6.09
N MET A 32 7.42 -11.14 -7.04
CA MET A 32 6.12 -10.48 -7.15
C MET A 32 5.01 -11.51 -7.40
N PRO A 33 3.80 -11.31 -6.83
CA PRO A 33 2.73 -12.28 -6.97
C PRO A 33 2.33 -12.46 -8.44
N LEU A 34 1.96 -13.69 -8.80
CA LEU A 34 1.37 -13.98 -10.12
C LEU A 34 -0.13 -13.62 -10.10
N PRO A 35 -0.80 -13.55 -11.27
CA PRO A 35 -2.23 -13.29 -11.33
C PRO A 35 -3.04 -14.33 -10.52
N GLY A 36 -3.71 -13.89 -9.48
CA GLY A 36 -4.50 -14.73 -8.57
C GLY A 36 -3.83 -15.08 -7.26
N ASP A 37 -2.62 -14.56 -7.02
CA ASP A 37 -1.84 -14.74 -5.80
C ASP A 37 -1.67 -13.42 -5.02
N SER A 38 -1.21 -13.54 -3.78
CA SER A 38 -0.89 -12.43 -2.89
C SER A 38 0.30 -12.76 -2.01
N ILE A 39 0.99 -11.73 -1.54
CA ILE A 39 2.10 -11.82 -0.59
C ILE A 39 2.02 -10.66 0.40
N ASP A 40 2.26 -10.95 1.67
CA ASP A 40 2.37 -9.95 2.72
C ASP A 40 3.84 -9.79 3.10
N ILE A 41 4.33 -8.55 3.10
CA ILE A 41 5.71 -8.22 3.45
C ILE A 41 5.69 -7.42 4.75
N LEU A 42 6.35 -7.94 5.77
CA LEU A 42 6.56 -7.20 7.01
C LEU A 42 7.72 -6.23 6.85
N VAL A 43 7.47 -4.96 7.12
CA VAL A 43 8.49 -3.90 7.13
C VAL A 43 8.49 -3.19 8.48
N GLU A 44 9.61 -2.57 8.81
CA GLU A 44 9.82 -1.88 10.09
C GLU A 44 10.40 -0.50 9.81
N SER A 45 9.96 0.52 10.56
CA SER A 45 10.62 1.82 10.52
C SER A 45 12.06 1.71 11.02
N ILE A 46 12.99 2.31 10.27
CA ILE A 46 14.40 2.37 10.66
C ILE A 46 14.57 3.19 11.93
N GLU A 47 13.77 4.25 12.08
CA GLU A 47 13.89 5.22 13.18
C GLU A 47 13.10 4.79 14.42
N THR A 48 11.82 4.45 14.27
CA THR A 48 10.91 4.24 15.41
C THR A 48 10.69 2.78 15.76
N LYS A 49 11.15 1.84 14.91
CA LYS A 49 10.88 0.39 15.01
C LYS A 49 9.39 0.01 14.95
N GLU A 50 8.54 0.94 14.50
CA GLU A 50 7.14 0.64 14.23
C GLU A 50 7.04 -0.35 13.06
N LYS A 51 6.14 -1.34 13.18
CA LYS A 51 5.97 -2.40 12.18
C LYS A 51 4.79 -2.09 11.27
N PHE A 52 4.97 -2.34 9.99
CA PHE A 52 3.97 -2.18 8.95
C PHE A 52 3.88 -3.45 8.12
N ILE A 53 2.75 -3.66 7.47
CA ILE A 53 2.55 -4.72 6.50
C ILE A 53 2.32 -4.05 5.16
N ILE A 54 3.01 -4.52 4.13
CA ILE A 54 2.71 -4.21 2.74
C ILE A 54 2.11 -5.47 2.13
N ASP A 55 0.80 -5.45 1.90
CA ASP A 55 0.11 -6.52 1.21
C ASP A 55 0.06 -6.25 -0.30
N PHE A 56 0.60 -7.17 -1.08
CA PHE A 56 0.56 -7.14 -2.53
C PHE A 56 -0.39 -8.23 -3.00
N SER A 57 -1.35 -7.87 -3.85
CA SER A 57 -2.26 -8.83 -4.45
C SER A 57 -2.49 -8.54 -5.92
N ARG A 58 -2.50 -9.59 -6.74
CA ARG A 58 -2.92 -9.50 -8.14
C ARG A 58 -4.20 -10.28 -8.32
N LYS A 59 -5.29 -9.57 -8.60
CA LYS A 59 -6.59 -10.21 -8.83
C LYS A 59 -6.57 -10.98 -10.15
N SER A 60 -7.25 -12.11 -10.17
CA SER A 60 -7.62 -12.85 -11.39
C SER A 60 -9.05 -13.38 -11.26
N ILE A 61 -9.68 -13.66 -12.39
CA ILE A 61 -11.02 -14.24 -12.44
C ILE A 61 -10.89 -15.74 -12.19
N LYS A 62 -11.39 -16.22 -11.04
CA LYS A 62 -11.45 -17.64 -10.67
C LYS A 62 -12.90 -17.98 -10.33
N LEU A 63 -13.56 -18.81 -11.15
CA LEU A 63 -15.01 -19.12 -11.02
C LEU A 63 -15.37 -19.77 -9.68
N GLN A 64 -14.44 -20.49 -9.06
CA GLN A 64 -14.61 -21.18 -7.77
C GLN A 64 -13.96 -20.43 -6.58
N LYS A 65 -13.59 -19.16 -6.76
CA LYS A 65 -12.83 -18.40 -5.75
C LYS A 65 -13.53 -18.37 -4.39
N THR A 66 -12.79 -18.70 -3.32
CA THR A 66 -13.25 -18.52 -1.93
C THR A 66 -12.14 -17.89 -1.10
N THR A 67 -12.49 -16.91 -0.25
CA THR A 67 -11.61 -16.21 0.68
C THR A 67 -12.17 -16.38 2.09
N LYS A 68 -11.35 -16.74 3.08
CA LYS A 68 -11.75 -16.72 4.50
C LYS A 68 -10.66 -16.08 5.34
N GLN A 69 -11.03 -15.14 6.18
CA GLN A 69 -10.16 -14.18 6.85
C GLN A 69 -10.57 -14.10 8.32
N LEU A 70 -9.60 -14.14 9.24
CA LEU A 70 -9.82 -13.82 10.66
C LEU A 70 -8.73 -12.87 11.10
N ARG A 71 -9.09 -11.60 11.33
CA ARG A 71 -8.18 -10.55 11.79
C ARG A 71 -8.55 -10.16 13.22
N SER A 72 -7.55 -9.78 14.02
CA SER A 72 -7.76 -9.11 15.31
C SER A 72 -7.24 -7.67 15.22
N ARG A 73 -7.95 -6.73 15.87
CA ARG A 73 -7.78 -5.25 15.77
C ARG A 73 -8.07 -4.66 14.38
N GLU A 74 -8.15 -3.34 14.33
CA GLU A 74 -8.35 -2.56 13.11
C GLU A 74 -7.01 -2.33 12.39
N VAL A 75 -6.98 -2.57 11.08
CA VAL A 75 -5.83 -2.29 10.22
C VAL A 75 -6.10 -0.96 9.51
N ILE A 76 -5.30 0.06 9.81
CA ILE A 76 -5.41 1.36 9.14
C ILE A 76 -4.61 1.30 7.84
N VAL A 77 -5.31 1.45 6.71
CA VAL A 77 -4.68 1.54 5.40
C VAL A 77 -4.14 2.97 5.22
N LEU A 78 -2.81 3.11 5.25
CA LEU A 78 -2.14 4.40 5.06
C LEU A 78 -2.09 4.80 3.59
N LEU A 79 -1.74 3.84 2.73
CA LEU A 79 -1.63 3.99 1.28
C LEU A 79 -2.12 2.71 0.61
N ARG A 80 -2.78 2.84 -0.53
CA ARG A 80 -3.12 1.71 -1.39
C ARG A 80 -3.05 2.12 -2.85
N LEU A 81 -2.18 1.47 -3.61
CA LEU A 81 -2.01 1.71 -5.03
C LEU A 81 -2.85 0.71 -5.82
N ASP A 82 -3.80 1.22 -6.59
CA ASP A 82 -4.64 0.42 -7.49
C ASP A 82 -4.19 0.71 -8.94
N ILE A 83 -3.84 -0.34 -9.68
CA ILE A 83 -3.37 -0.25 -11.08
C ILE A 83 -4.31 -1.09 -11.96
N ASN A 84 -4.82 -0.51 -13.04
CA ASN A 84 -5.79 -1.14 -13.94
C ASN A 84 -7.04 -1.67 -13.19
N ALA A 85 -7.44 -0.98 -12.13
CA ALA A 85 -8.67 -1.19 -11.39
C ALA A 85 -9.86 -0.46 -12.05
N ALA A 86 -11.04 -0.56 -11.43
CA ALA A 86 -12.18 0.26 -11.84
C ALA A 86 -11.89 1.75 -11.58
N PRO A 87 -12.49 2.69 -12.35
CA PRO A 87 -12.47 4.11 -12.00
C PRO A 87 -12.93 4.32 -10.56
N HIS A 88 -12.33 5.29 -9.88
CA HIS A 88 -12.68 5.63 -8.50
C HIS A 88 -13.34 6.99 -8.42
N LYS A 89 -14.36 7.11 -7.57
CA LYS A 89 -15.04 8.37 -7.28
C LYS A 89 -14.78 8.77 -5.84
N ASN A 90 -14.13 9.91 -5.66
CA ASN A 90 -13.85 10.45 -4.35
C ASN A 90 -15.11 10.98 -3.65
N PRO A 91 -15.08 11.14 -2.31
CA PRO A 91 -16.15 11.76 -1.54
C PRO A 91 -16.48 13.22 -1.95
N ASP A 92 -15.53 13.92 -2.56
CA ASP A 92 -15.70 15.27 -3.12
C ASP A 92 -16.27 15.26 -4.56
N ASN A 93 -16.70 14.09 -5.05
CA ASN A 93 -17.18 13.81 -6.40
C ASN A 93 -16.14 13.89 -7.52
N ARG A 94 -14.86 14.08 -7.22
CA ARG A 94 -13.82 13.96 -8.25
C ARG A 94 -13.69 12.51 -8.70
N GLU A 95 -13.62 12.29 -10.01
CA GLU A 95 -13.41 10.98 -10.61
C GLU A 95 -11.93 10.81 -11.00
N LEU A 96 -11.41 9.61 -10.77
CA LEU A 96 -10.06 9.19 -11.10
C LEU A 96 -10.12 7.99 -12.04
N GLY A 97 -9.14 7.89 -12.92
CA GLY A 97 -9.04 6.80 -13.88
C GLY A 97 -8.75 5.45 -13.23
N ASN A 98 -8.51 4.45 -14.09
CA ASN A 98 -8.32 3.06 -13.72
C ASN A 98 -7.04 2.78 -12.91
N SER A 99 -6.16 3.76 -12.76
CA SER A 99 -4.96 3.66 -11.93
C SER A 99 -4.86 4.90 -11.04
N HIS A 100 -4.88 4.70 -9.73
CA HIS A 100 -4.94 5.76 -8.73
C HIS A 100 -4.35 5.31 -7.40
N LEU A 101 -3.97 6.28 -6.57
CA LEU A 101 -3.40 6.04 -5.25
C LEU A 101 -4.39 6.49 -4.17
N HIS A 102 -4.90 5.54 -3.40
CA HIS A 102 -5.62 5.82 -2.17
C HIS A 102 -4.64 6.30 -1.09
N VAL A 103 -5.02 7.37 -0.40
CA VAL A 103 -4.25 7.98 0.68
C VAL A 103 -5.15 8.15 1.89
N TYR A 104 -4.65 7.77 3.06
CA TYR A 104 -5.38 7.97 4.30
C TYR A 104 -5.77 9.43 4.47
N LYS A 105 -7.07 9.66 4.69
CA LYS A 105 -7.63 10.96 5.01
C LYS A 105 -8.56 10.84 6.21
N VAL A 106 -8.33 11.66 7.24
CA VAL A 106 -9.18 11.67 8.44
C VAL A 106 -10.66 11.83 8.06
N GLY A 107 -11.52 10.99 8.64
CA GLY A 107 -12.95 10.94 8.34
C GLY A 107 -13.33 10.15 7.08
N PHE A 108 -12.35 9.77 6.24
CA PHE A 108 -12.57 9.02 5.01
C PHE A 108 -11.74 7.73 4.90
N SER A 109 -10.76 7.52 5.78
CA SER A 109 -9.79 6.42 5.73
C SER A 109 -9.17 6.30 4.33
N ASP A 110 -9.21 5.13 3.70
CA ASP A 110 -8.67 4.89 2.36
C ASP A 110 -9.64 5.27 1.23
N LYS A 111 -10.78 5.91 1.48
CA LYS A 111 -11.75 6.26 0.43
C LYS A 111 -11.34 7.46 -0.41
N TYR A 112 -10.35 8.22 0.01
CA TYR A 112 -9.82 9.35 -0.75
C TYR A 112 -8.62 8.89 -1.57
N ALA A 113 -8.62 9.21 -2.85
CA ALA A 113 -7.54 8.88 -3.76
C ALA A 113 -7.07 10.11 -4.55
N ILE A 114 -5.88 9.99 -5.11
CA ILE A 114 -5.24 10.97 -5.99
C ILE A 114 -4.73 10.27 -7.25
N ASP A 115 -4.45 11.05 -8.29
CA ASP A 115 -3.67 10.55 -9.43
C ASP A 115 -2.31 10.05 -8.95
N ILE A 116 -1.77 9.05 -9.65
CA ILE A 116 -0.46 8.51 -9.31
C ILE A 116 0.61 9.60 -9.53
N PRO A 117 1.41 9.94 -8.51
CA PRO A 117 2.52 10.89 -8.67
C PRO A 117 3.61 10.26 -9.53
N MET A 118 3.59 10.53 -10.84
CA MET A 118 4.48 9.92 -11.84
C MET A 118 5.96 10.28 -11.63
N ASP A 119 6.25 11.33 -10.87
CA ASP A 119 7.60 11.69 -10.40
C ASP A 119 8.16 10.66 -9.40
N LYS A 120 7.30 9.90 -8.73
CA LYS A 120 7.67 8.89 -7.72
C LYS A 120 7.55 7.46 -8.22
N PHE A 121 6.65 7.23 -9.18
CA PHE A 121 6.45 5.94 -9.81
C PHE A 121 6.98 5.96 -11.24
N SER A 122 8.27 5.69 -11.39
CA SER A 122 8.97 5.71 -12.68
C SER A 122 8.42 4.68 -13.68
N ASN A 123 7.83 3.58 -13.20
CA ASN A 123 7.14 2.61 -14.05
C ASN A 123 6.06 1.81 -13.30
N ILE A 124 4.82 2.29 -13.35
CA ILE A 124 3.64 1.65 -12.72
C ILE A 124 3.30 0.26 -13.27
N ASN A 125 3.80 -0.10 -14.46
CA ASN A 125 3.59 -1.43 -15.05
C ASN A 125 4.71 -2.41 -14.69
N ASN A 126 5.82 -1.90 -14.15
CA ASN A 126 6.88 -2.71 -13.59
C ASN A 126 6.64 -2.88 -12.08
N LEU A 127 6.02 -4.01 -11.74
CA LEU A 127 5.64 -4.37 -10.37
C LEU A 127 6.85 -4.40 -9.43
N GLU A 128 8.04 -4.69 -9.95
CA GLU A 128 9.29 -4.65 -9.20
C GLU A 128 9.70 -3.19 -8.92
N GLN A 129 9.71 -2.32 -9.93
CA GLN A 129 10.13 -0.91 -9.77
C GLN A 129 9.11 -0.01 -9.06
N THR A 130 7.84 -0.40 -9.00
CA THR A 130 6.78 0.39 -8.35
C THR A 130 6.97 0.47 -6.82
N PHE A 131 7.72 -0.46 -6.23
CA PHE A 131 7.99 -0.47 -4.78
C PHE A 131 9.45 -0.76 -4.41
N ILE A 132 10.35 -1.11 -5.34
CA ILE A 132 11.76 -1.33 -4.99
C ILE A 132 12.43 -0.01 -4.61
N ALA A 133 12.74 0.08 -3.31
CA ALA A 133 13.76 0.93 -2.75
C ALA A 133 15.05 0.82 -3.58
N GLN A 134 15.52 1.95 -4.11
CA GLN A 134 16.95 2.08 -4.34
C GLN A 134 17.62 2.11 -2.97
N GLU A 135 18.17 0.97 -2.59
CA GLU A 135 19.11 0.73 -1.49
C GLU A 135 18.68 1.26 -0.10
N GLU A 136 18.21 0.31 0.71
CA GLU A 136 18.07 0.37 2.17
C GLU A 136 17.09 1.38 2.79
N VAL A 137 16.42 2.24 2.03
CA VAL A 137 15.41 3.11 2.60
C VAL A 137 14.24 3.40 1.65
N PHE A 138 13.01 3.07 2.08
CA PHE A 138 11.80 3.57 1.42
C PHE A 138 11.65 5.06 1.72
N TYR A 139 12.13 5.92 0.82
CA TYR A 139 11.87 7.36 0.88
C TYR A 139 10.68 7.73 -0.01
N TRP A 140 9.70 8.41 0.57
CA TRP A 140 8.87 9.34 -0.18
C TRP A 140 9.58 10.70 -0.12
N ARG A 141 10.25 11.11 -1.20
CA ARG A 141 10.49 12.54 -1.47
C ARG A 141 9.46 13.00 -2.47
#